data_AF-A0A7S0LG91-F1
#
_entry.id   AF-A0A7S0LG91-F1
#
_cell.length_a   1.000
_cell.length_b   1.000
_cell.length_c   1.000
_cell.angle_alpha   90.00
_cell.angle_beta   90.00
_cell.angle_gamma   90.00
#
_symmetry.space_group_name_H-M   'P 1'
#
loop_
_entity.id
_entity.type
_entity.pdbx_description
1 polymer ?
#
loop_
_entity_poly.entity_id
_entity_poly.type
_entity_poly.pdbx_seq_one_letter_code
_entity_poly.pdbx_strand_id
1 'polypeptide(L)'
;RLLLDFLSGVYTGSVYGDPSLLPLLPGEGRCDRSVLAVKAHPTHIDSFDILPVPGERFFRLNVTRKPQYLKCAQLRFNSAIIVVRDPYFSIWAEYKRYVNWREVIAGRPRSRESSPACRQALRSQPLHSGALLKSCFDETHFHAHAYHLARSWKHSWFHYGRFREMPNARLLRLSYDDLLHPERRRAALRRMANFVGLAGGGVERTIDCATALADNPKSHRDRHAEDSTEVTSLRDAYRNA
;
A
#
# COMPACT_ATOMS: atom_id res chain seq x y z
N ARG A 1 9.03 -4.23 3.24
CA ARG A 1 9.56 -4.56 1.90
C ARG A 1 11.05 -4.33 1.92
N LEU A 2 11.57 -3.12 1.69
CA LEU A 2 13.01 -2.80 1.75
C LEU A 2 13.80 -3.50 2.87
N LEU A 3 13.33 -3.44 4.12
CA LEU A 3 13.95 -4.18 5.22
C LEU A 3 14.08 -5.70 4.95
N LEU A 4 12.99 -6.34 4.50
CA LEU A 4 12.95 -7.77 4.22
C LEU A 4 13.84 -8.13 3.02
N ASP A 5 13.82 -7.29 1.98
CA ASP A 5 14.67 -7.44 0.79
C ASP A 5 16.15 -7.40 1.19
N PHE A 6 16.57 -6.42 2.00
CA PHE A 6 17.95 -6.31 2.46
C PHE A 6 18.36 -7.43 3.44
N LEU A 7 17.48 -7.83 4.35
CA LEU A 7 17.80 -8.85 5.35
C LEU A 7 17.92 -10.25 4.73
N SER A 8 17.07 -10.57 3.77
CA SER A 8 16.99 -11.93 3.20
C SER A 8 17.78 -12.09 1.90
N GLY A 9 18.11 -11.00 1.22
CA GLY A 9 18.61 -11.04 -0.17
C GLY A 9 17.54 -11.48 -1.18
N VAL A 10 16.31 -11.75 -0.73
CA VAL A 10 15.19 -12.19 -1.57
C VAL A 10 14.20 -11.03 -1.70
N TYR A 11 13.99 -10.56 -2.92
CA TYR A 11 13.15 -9.39 -3.17
C TYR A 11 11.68 -9.66 -2.87
N THR A 12 11.00 -8.65 -2.30
CA THR A 12 9.55 -8.75 -2.08
C THR A 12 8.76 -8.37 -3.32
N GLY A 13 7.79 -9.22 -3.65
CA GLY A 13 6.86 -9.05 -4.75
C GLY A 13 5.78 -7.99 -4.49
N SER A 14 5.09 -7.59 -5.57
CA SER A 14 3.83 -6.88 -5.43
C SER A 14 2.90 -7.03 -6.62
N VAL A 15 1.60 -6.91 -6.34
CA VAL A 15 0.51 -7.08 -7.32
C VAL A 15 0.16 -5.82 -8.09
N TYR A 16 0.67 -4.65 -7.71
CA TYR A 16 0.36 -3.40 -8.43
C TYR A 16 0.96 -3.39 -9.82
N GLY A 17 2.12 -4.01 -9.98
CA GLY A 17 2.86 -4.00 -11.24
C GLY A 17 3.21 -2.59 -11.66
N ASP A 18 3.61 -1.73 -10.70
CA ASP A 18 4.00 -0.35 -10.95
C ASP A 18 5.49 -0.28 -11.35
N PRO A 19 5.83 -0.14 -12.65
CA PRO A 19 7.21 -0.23 -13.09
C PRO A 19 8.09 0.89 -12.53
N SER A 20 7.50 2.02 -12.11
CA SER A 20 8.28 3.13 -11.54
C SER A 20 8.92 2.79 -10.19
N LEU A 21 8.49 1.71 -9.54
CA LEU A 21 9.06 1.25 -8.28
C LEU A 21 10.23 0.28 -8.46
N LEU A 22 10.46 -0.25 -9.69
CA LEU A 22 11.52 -1.24 -9.96
C LEU A 22 12.93 -0.81 -9.50
N PRO A 23 13.35 0.46 -9.65
CA PRO A 23 14.68 0.88 -9.18
C PRO A 23 14.89 0.71 -7.67
N LEU A 24 13.81 0.80 -6.87
CA LEU A 24 13.85 0.70 -5.41
C LEU A 24 13.39 -0.66 -4.89
N LEU A 25 12.52 -1.34 -5.64
CA LEU A 25 11.88 -2.60 -5.28
C LEU A 25 11.98 -3.55 -6.47
N PRO A 26 13.13 -4.22 -6.68
CA PRO A 26 13.37 -5.07 -7.84
C PRO A 26 12.39 -6.26 -7.98
N GLY A 27 11.73 -6.64 -6.88
CA GLY A 27 10.67 -7.64 -6.88
C GLY A 27 9.31 -7.14 -7.40
N GLU A 28 9.15 -5.85 -7.70
CA GLU A 28 7.87 -5.29 -8.17
C GLU A 28 7.34 -6.01 -9.43
N GLY A 29 6.05 -6.34 -9.42
CA GLY A 29 5.40 -7.09 -10.50
C GLY A 29 5.68 -8.60 -10.51
N ARG A 30 6.55 -9.10 -9.62
CA ARG A 30 6.82 -10.55 -9.44
C ARG A 30 5.96 -11.15 -8.34
N CYS A 31 5.50 -12.37 -8.60
CA CYS A 31 4.71 -13.14 -7.65
C CYS A 31 4.87 -14.64 -7.91
N ASP A 32 6.06 -15.16 -7.66
CA ASP A 32 6.42 -16.55 -7.89
C ASP A 32 7.20 -17.12 -6.69
N ARG A 33 7.74 -18.33 -6.81
CA ARG A 33 8.46 -18.99 -5.71
C ARG A 33 9.82 -18.34 -5.39
N SER A 34 10.26 -17.34 -6.16
CA SER A 34 11.51 -16.61 -5.93
C SER A 34 11.33 -15.35 -5.05
N VAL A 35 10.11 -15.02 -4.61
CA VAL A 35 9.87 -13.88 -3.71
C VAL A 35 9.55 -14.33 -2.28
N LEU A 36 10.06 -13.60 -1.27
CA LEU A 36 9.87 -13.94 0.16
C LEU A 36 8.51 -13.49 0.71
N ALA A 37 8.00 -12.37 0.22
CA ALA A 37 6.71 -11.83 0.62
C ALA A 37 6.10 -11.01 -0.52
N VAL A 38 4.78 -10.83 -0.47
CA VAL A 38 4.02 -10.09 -1.49
C VAL A 38 3.20 -9.00 -0.81
N LYS A 39 3.32 -7.77 -1.28
CA LYS A 39 2.42 -6.67 -0.87
C LYS A 39 1.12 -6.76 -1.64
N ALA A 40 0.00 -6.75 -0.91
CA ALA A 40 -1.36 -6.73 -1.42
C ALA A 40 -2.27 -5.78 -0.63
N HIS A 41 -3.37 -5.34 -1.25
CA HIS A 41 -4.47 -4.69 -0.53
C HIS A 41 -5.61 -5.68 -0.30
N PRO A 42 -6.31 -5.62 0.84
CA PRO A 42 -7.48 -6.47 1.11
C PRO A 42 -8.66 -6.21 0.18
N THR A 43 -8.71 -5.03 -0.46
CA THR A 43 -9.71 -4.72 -1.49
C THR A 43 -9.42 -5.42 -2.82
N HIS A 44 -8.23 -6.02 -2.98
CA HIS A 44 -7.75 -6.63 -4.21
C HIS A 44 -7.56 -8.14 -4.10
N ILE A 45 -7.45 -8.66 -2.87
CA ILE A 45 -7.23 -10.08 -2.59
C ILE A 45 -8.18 -10.47 -1.47
N ASP A 46 -8.99 -11.50 -1.70
CA ASP A 46 -9.76 -12.14 -0.65
C ASP A 46 -8.82 -13.07 0.13
N SER A 47 -8.89 -13.06 1.45
CA SER A 47 -8.14 -13.95 2.33
C SER A 47 -8.19 -15.41 1.87
N PHE A 48 -9.34 -15.89 1.37
CA PHE A 48 -9.48 -17.27 0.90
C PHE A 48 -8.66 -17.58 -0.36
N ASP A 49 -8.19 -16.57 -1.07
CA ASP A 49 -7.47 -16.72 -2.34
C ASP A 49 -6.02 -17.15 -2.16
N ILE A 50 -5.46 -16.84 -0.99
CA ILE A 50 -4.02 -16.96 -0.69
C ILE A 50 -3.76 -17.90 0.49
N LEU A 51 -4.83 -18.40 1.11
CA LEU A 51 -4.78 -19.26 2.27
C LEU A 51 -4.95 -20.73 1.86
N PRO A 52 -4.15 -21.66 2.42
CA PRO A 52 -4.39 -23.08 2.23
C PRO A 52 -5.61 -23.50 3.06
N VAL A 53 -6.68 -23.96 2.41
CA VAL A 53 -7.85 -24.50 3.10
C VAL A 53 -7.70 -26.03 3.22
N PRO A 54 -7.74 -26.61 4.43
CA PRO A 54 -7.65 -28.06 4.60
C PRO A 54 -8.71 -28.79 3.78
N GLY A 55 -8.29 -29.78 2.98
CA GLY A 55 -9.18 -30.56 2.12
C GLY A 55 -9.53 -29.92 0.77
N GLU A 56 -9.06 -28.71 0.48
CA GLU A 56 -9.27 -28.07 -0.82
C GLU A 56 -8.35 -28.69 -1.88
N ARG A 57 -8.93 -29.49 -2.79
CA ARG A 57 -8.19 -30.16 -3.89
C ARG A 57 -7.96 -29.25 -5.10
N PHE A 58 -8.74 -28.18 -5.25
CA PHE A 58 -8.71 -27.30 -6.42
C PHE A 58 -8.78 -25.83 -6.00
N PHE A 59 -7.99 -24.98 -6.68
CA PHE A 59 -7.96 -23.55 -6.44
C PHE A 59 -9.33 -22.92 -6.77
N ARG A 60 -10.07 -22.42 -5.76
CA ARG A 60 -11.28 -21.62 -6.01
C ARG A 60 -10.90 -20.23 -6.53
N LEU A 61 -11.09 -20.03 -7.83
CA LEU A 61 -11.08 -18.69 -8.44
C LEU A 61 -12.41 -18.01 -8.11
N ASN A 62 -12.42 -17.10 -7.14
CA ASN A 62 -13.51 -16.14 -7.05
C ASN A 62 -13.45 -15.24 -8.30
N VAL A 63 -14.49 -15.29 -9.14
CA VAL A 63 -14.50 -14.85 -10.55
C VAL A 63 -14.54 -13.32 -10.73
N THR A 64 -14.47 -12.54 -9.65
CA THR A 64 -14.53 -11.06 -9.69
C THR A 64 -13.14 -10.39 -9.73
N ARG A 65 -12.06 -11.15 -9.87
CA ARG A 65 -10.69 -10.63 -9.71
C ARG A 65 -10.13 -9.96 -10.97
N LYS A 66 -9.35 -8.89 -10.78
CA LYS A 66 -8.49 -8.37 -11.86
C LYS A 66 -7.40 -9.41 -12.19
N PRO A 67 -7.05 -9.60 -13.48
CA PRO A 67 -6.08 -10.62 -13.92
C PRO A 67 -4.71 -10.55 -13.23
N GLN A 68 -4.27 -9.36 -12.80
CA GLN A 68 -2.97 -9.19 -12.15
C GLN A 68 -2.86 -9.96 -10.82
N TYR A 69 -3.97 -10.23 -10.15
CA TYR A 69 -4.00 -10.91 -8.84
C TYR A 69 -3.88 -12.43 -8.95
N LEU A 70 -4.21 -12.99 -10.11
CA LEU A 70 -4.03 -14.43 -10.37
C LEU A 70 -2.55 -14.84 -10.38
N LYS A 71 -1.64 -13.89 -10.61
CA LYS A 71 -0.19 -14.14 -10.53
C LYS A 71 0.22 -14.71 -9.18
N CYS A 72 -0.41 -14.24 -8.10
CA CYS A 72 -0.11 -14.67 -6.75
C CYS A 72 -0.95 -15.84 -6.25
N ALA A 73 -1.95 -16.28 -7.01
CA ALA A 73 -2.87 -17.34 -6.63
C ALA A 73 -2.14 -18.64 -6.22
N GLN A 74 -0.99 -18.93 -6.81
CA GLN A 74 -0.23 -20.13 -6.49
C GLN A 74 0.56 -20.02 -5.19
N LEU A 75 0.75 -18.80 -4.66
CA LEU A 75 1.47 -18.58 -3.42
C LEU A 75 0.51 -18.75 -2.25
N ARG A 76 0.71 -19.83 -1.51
CA ARG A 76 -0.01 -20.11 -0.26
C ARG A 76 0.79 -19.52 0.90
N PHE A 77 0.18 -18.63 1.68
CA PHE A 77 0.82 -18.02 2.85
C PHE A 77 0.15 -18.51 4.13
N ASN A 78 0.94 -18.82 5.14
CA ASN A 78 0.46 -19.11 6.50
C ASN A 78 0.76 -17.96 7.48
N SER A 79 1.43 -16.90 7.01
CA SER A 79 1.88 -15.78 7.83
C SER A 79 1.52 -14.47 7.15
N ALA A 80 0.95 -13.53 7.89
CA ALA A 80 0.64 -12.19 7.38
C ALA A 80 1.10 -11.10 8.35
N ILE A 81 1.68 -10.05 7.78
CA ILE A 81 1.97 -8.80 8.47
C ILE A 81 0.92 -7.78 8.00
N ILE A 82 0.08 -7.31 8.91
CA ILE A 82 -0.92 -6.29 8.62
C ILE A 82 -0.45 -4.96 9.21
N VAL A 83 -0.30 -3.97 8.35
CA VAL A 83 -0.06 -2.58 8.74
C VAL A 83 -1.40 -1.87 8.80
N VAL A 84 -1.80 -1.46 9.99
CA VAL A 84 -3.06 -0.74 10.23
C VAL A 84 -2.74 0.74 10.34
N ARG A 85 -3.40 1.54 9.52
CA ARG A 85 -3.38 2.99 9.57
C ARG A 85 -4.76 3.49 10.00
N ASP A 86 -4.82 4.67 10.58
CA ASP A 86 -6.08 5.38 10.76
C ASP A 86 -6.88 5.39 9.42
N PRO A 87 -8.19 5.07 9.47
CA PRO A 87 -8.99 4.91 8.28
C PRO A 87 -9.15 6.23 7.50
N TYR A 88 -9.23 7.38 8.16
CA TYR A 88 -9.36 8.66 7.47
C TYR A 88 -8.11 9.00 6.67
N PHE A 89 -6.93 8.81 7.24
CA PHE A 89 -5.68 9.02 6.50
C PHE A 89 -5.50 8.03 5.35
N SER A 90 -6.02 6.81 5.49
CA SER A 90 -6.02 5.80 4.43
C SER A 90 -6.97 6.15 3.29
N ILE A 91 -8.19 6.59 3.63
CA ILE A 91 -9.21 7.07 2.70
C ILE A 91 -8.70 8.28 1.92
N TRP A 92 -8.08 9.24 2.60
CA TRP A 92 -7.49 10.40 1.94
C TRP A 92 -6.37 10.01 0.95
N ALA A 93 -5.47 9.13 1.35
CA ALA A 93 -4.40 8.66 0.48
C ALA A 93 -4.95 7.95 -0.77
N GLU A 94 -5.96 7.11 -0.59
CA GLU A 94 -6.63 6.41 -1.70
C GLU A 94 -7.40 7.37 -2.61
N TYR A 95 -8.06 8.38 -2.04
CA TYR A 95 -8.75 9.41 -2.81
C TYR A 95 -7.80 10.12 -3.76
N LYS A 96 -6.64 10.58 -3.27
CA LYS A 96 -5.63 11.21 -4.12
C LYS A 96 -5.19 10.29 -5.26
N ARG A 97 -4.94 9.01 -4.96
CA ARG A 97 -4.60 8.01 -5.97
C ARG A 97 -5.72 7.84 -7.00
N TYR A 98 -6.97 7.76 -6.55
CA TYR A 98 -8.14 7.59 -7.42
C TYR A 98 -8.32 8.77 -8.37
N VAL A 99 -8.22 10.00 -7.85
CA VAL A 99 -8.31 11.22 -8.67
C VAL A 99 -7.20 11.22 -9.72
N ASN A 100 -5.97 10.91 -9.30
CA ASN A 100 -4.82 10.89 -10.21
C ASN A 100 -4.96 9.80 -11.29
N TRP A 101 -5.37 8.59 -10.90
CA TRP A 101 -5.57 7.48 -11.81
C TRP A 101 -6.64 7.76 -12.86
N ARG A 102 -7.74 8.40 -12.49
CA ARG A 102 -8.80 8.77 -13.43
C ARG A 102 -8.33 9.75 -14.49
N GLU A 103 -7.47 10.68 -14.11
CA GLU A 103 -6.92 11.66 -15.05
C GLU A 103 -5.86 11.01 -15.96
N VAL A 104 -4.89 10.31 -15.38
CA VAL A 104 -3.72 9.79 -16.10
C VAL A 104 -4.04 8.56 -16.95
N ILE A 105 -4.79 7.61 -16.39
CA ILE A 105 -5.00 6.29 -17.02
C ILE A 105 -6.34 6.23 -17.74
N ALA A 106 -7.42 6.68 -17.10
CA ALA A 106 -8.74 6.56 -17.70
C ALA A 106 -9.02 7.66 -18.75
N GLY A 107 -8.24 8.74 -18.78
CA GLY A 107 -8.49 9.91 -19.62
C GLY A 107 -9.87 10.54 -19.38
N ARG A 108 -10.45 10.30 -18.19
CA ARG A 108 -11.82 10.68 -17.82
C ARG A 108 -11.75 11.71 -16.69
N PRO A 109 -11.61 13.01 -17.01
CA PRO A 109 -11.52 14.05 -16.01
C PRO A 109 -12.73 14.01 -15.07
N ARG A 110 -12.49 14.45 -13.83
CA ARG A 110 -13.40 14.26 -12.69
C ARG A 110 -14.75 14.96 -12.88
N SER A 111 -14.70 16.14 -13.50
CA SER A 111 -15.84 16.93 -13.92
C SER A 111 -15.46 17.65 -15.22
N ARG A 112 -16.46 18.12 -15.99
CA ARG A 112 -16.21 19.08 -17.09
C ARG A 112 -15.49 20.35 -16.61
N GLU A 113 -15.50 20.60 -15.30
CA GLU A 113 -14.99 21.81 -14.64
C GLU A 113 -13.58 21.66 -14.07
N SER A 114 -12.93 20.50 -14.21
CA SER A 114 -11.53 20.36 -13.78
C SER A 114 -10.65 21.31 -14.59
N SER A 115 -10.08 22.31 -13.90
CA SER A 115 -9.28 23.36 -14.56
C SER A 115 -8.12 22.74 -15.37
N PRO A 116 -7.70 23.35 -16.48
CA PRO A 116 -6.52 22.90 -17.23
C PRO A 116 -5.28 22.74 -16.34
N ALA A 117 -5.08 23.66 -15.39
CA ALA A 117 -4.00 23.61 -14.41
C ALA A 117 -4.07 22.37 -13.51
N CYS A 118 -5.27 22.03 -12.99
CA CYS A 118 -5.45 20.81 -12.20
C CYS A 118 -5.07 19.55 -12.99
N ARG A 119 -5.56 19.44 -14.24
CA ARG A 119 -5.27 18.28 -15.09
C ARG A 119 -3.78 18.15 -15.42
N GLN A 120 -3.13 19.28 -15.74
CA GLN A 120 -1.70 19.30 -15.99
C GLN A 120 -0.91 18.84 -14.76
N ALA A 121 -1.25 19.35 -13.57
CA ALA A 121 -0.58 18.97 -12.32
C ALA A 121 -0.75 17.50 -11.96
N LEU A 122 -1.96 16.93 -12.15
CA LEU A 122 -2.19 15.50 -11.95
C LEU A 122 -1.37 14.64 -12.94
N ARG A 123 -1.22 15.08 -14.18
CA ARG A 123 -0.45 14.34 -15.20
C ARG A 123 1.07 14.41 -15.00
N SER A 124 1.57 15.47 -14.38
CA SER A 124 3.01 15.64 -14.15
C SER A 124 3.55 14.88 -12.94
N GLN A 125 2.69 14.25 -12.13
CA GLN A 125 3.09 13.61 -10.88
C GLN A 125 3.00 12.07 -10.92
N PRO A 126 3.75 11.36 -10.07
CA PRO A 126 3.67 9.91 -9.97
C PRO A 126 2.27 9.43 -9.54
N LEU A 127 1.80 8.34 -10.15
CA LEU A 127 0.45 7.80 -9.95
C LEU A 127 0.12 7.54 -8.47
N HIS A 128 1.05 6.92 -7.75
CA HIS A 128 0.83 6.40 -6.39
C HIS A 128 1.26 7.34 -5.27
N SER A 129 2.06 8.36 -5.58
CA SER A 129 2.66 9.24 -4.57
C SER A 129 2.42 10.73 -4.83
N GLY A 130 1.66 11.10 -5.86
CA GLY A 130 1.31 12.48 -6.15
C GLY A 130 0.60 13.24 -5.00
N ALA A 131 0.76 14.56 -5.04
CA ALA A 131 -0.04 15.50 -4.26
C ALA A 131 -1.43 15.69 -4.90
N LEU A 132 -2.30 16.44 -4.23
CA LEU A 132 -3.55 16.90 -4.81
C LEU A 132 -3.57 18.42 -4.65
N LEU A 133 -3.61 19.16 -5.75
CA LEU A 133 -3.75 20.60 -5.67
C LEU A 133 -5.08 20.99 -5.05
N LYS A 134 -5.13 22.15 -4.39
CA LYS A 134 -6.35 22.70 -3.81
C LYS A 134 -7.46 22.83 -4.85
N SER A 135 -7.12 23.34 -6.03
CA SER A 135 -8.05 23.45 -7.17
C SER A 135 -8.54 22.10 -7.72
N CYS A 136 -7.91 20.98 -7.32
CA CYS A 136 -8.33 19.64 -7.68
C CYS A 136 -9.18 18.97 -6.59
N PHE A 137 -9.28 19.53 -5.40
CA PHE A 137 -10.14 18.97 -4.36
C PHE A 137 -11.60 19.35 -4.64
N ASP A 138 -12.51 18.38 -4.49
CA ASP A 138 -13.93 18.71 -4.30
C ASP A 138 -14.48 17.79 -3.23
N GLU A 139 -15.19 18.44 -2.32
CA GLU A 139 -15.63 17.90 -1.05
C GLU A 139 -16.77 16.90 -1.22
N THR A 140 -17.75 17.21 -2.07
CA THR A 140 -18.90 16.33 -2.32
C THR A 140 -18.43 14.98 -2.88
N HIS A 141 -17.52 15.00 -3.84
CA HIS A 141 -16.94 13.79 -4.40
C HIS A 141 -16.06 13.06 -3.38
N PHE A 142 -15.30 13.80 -2.55
CA PHE A 142 -14.54 13.18 -1.47
C PHE A 142 -15.44 12.46 -0.47
N HIS A 143 -16.54 13.06 -0.02
CA HIS A 143 -17.50 12.43 0.89
C HIS A 143 -18.11 11.16 0.30
N ALA A 144 -18.54 11.20 -0.97
CA ALA A 144 -19.07 10.02 -1.65
C ALA A 144 -18.01 8.90 -1.73
N HIS A 145 -16.77 9.25 -2.06
CA HIS A 145 -15.65 8.30 -2.12
C HIS A 145 -15.29 7.74 -0.75
N ALA A 146 -15.24 8.60 0.28
CA ALA A 146 -14.96 8.23 1.66
C ALA A 146 -16.00 7.26 2.21
N TYR A 147 -17.29 7.51 1.95
CA TYR A 147 -18.37 6.60 2.31
C TYR A 147 -18.20 5.22 1.67
N HIS A 148 -17.85 5.18 0.37
CA HIS A 148 -17.59 3.93 -0.33
C HIS A 148 -16.40 3.17 0.29
N LEU A 149 -15.28 3.84 0.52
CA LEU A 149 -14.09 3.22 1.11
C LEU A 149 -14.29 2.79 2.57
N ALA A 150 -15.10 3.51 3.35
CA ALA A 150 -15.44 3.11 4.71
C ALA A 150 -16.18 1.75 4.72
N ARG A 151 -17.05 1.49 3.74
CA ARG A 151 -17.69 0.17 3.57
C ARG A 151 -16.67 -0.90 3.20
N SER A 152 -15.75 -0.61 2.28
CA SER A 152 -14.65 -1.53 1.92
C SER A 152 -13.70 -1.81 3.09
N TRP A 153 -13.50 -0.85 3.98
CA TRP A 153 -12.69 -1.01 5.19
C TRP A 153 -13.31 -2.05 6.14
N LYS A 154 -14.63 -2.00 6.35
CA LYS A 154 -15.35 -3.03 7.12
C LYS A 154 -15.14 -4.42 6.52
N HIS A 155 -15.21 -4.54 5.20
CA HIS A 155 -14.95 -5.80 4.50
C HIS A 155 -13.50 -6.28 4.67
N SER A 156 -12.53 -5.37 4.65
CA SER A 156 -11.12 -5.70 4.90
C SER A 156 -10.91 -6.31 6.29
N TRP A 157 -11.58 -5.78 7.31
CA TRP A 157 -11.54 -6.34 8.67
C TRP A 157 -12.16 -7.72 8.79
N PHE A 158 -13.19 -8.02 8.00
CA PHE A 158 -13.74 -9.38 7.92
C PHE A 158 -12.67 -10.38 7.46
N HIS A 159 -11.93 -10.07 6.38
CA HIS A 159 -10.85 -10.94 5.90
C HIS A 159 -9.72 -11.11 6.94
N TYR A 160 -9.38 -10.05 7.67
CA TYR A 160 -8.42 -10.14 8.76
C TYR A 160 -8.91 -11.01 9.92
N GLY A 161 -10.19 -10.93 10.27
CA GLY A 161 -10.82 -11.82 11.26
C GLY A 161 -10.71 -13.28 10.82
N ARG A 162 -11.05 -13.58 9.57
CA ARG A 162 -10.92 -14.93 9.00
C ARG A 162 -9.49 -15.46 9.05
N PHE A 163 -8.50 -14.64 8.71
CA PHE A 163 -7.10 -15.06 8.80
C PHE A 163 -6.70 -15.49 10.23
N ARG A 164 -7.25 -14.83 11.27
CA ARG A 164 -6.97 -15.18 12.68
C ARG A 164 -7.63 -16.48 13.13
N GLU A 165 -8.73 -16.87 12.51
CA GLU A 165 -9.47 -18.10 12.84
C GLU A 165 -8.82 -19.35 12.25
N MET A 166 -7.82 -19.19 11.37
CA MET A 166 -7.23 -20.32 10.66
C MET A 166 -6.22 -21.12 11.49
N PRO A 167 -6.27 -22.47 11.40
CA PRO A 167 -5.25 -23.33 11.99
C PRO A 167 -3.86 -22.97 11.44
N ASN A 168 -2.88 -22.82 12.33
CA ASN A 168 -1.47 -22.51 12.01
C ASN A 168 -1.22 -21.13 11.36
N ALA A 169 -2.23 -20.25 11.28
CA ALA A 169 -2.02 -18.91 10.78
C ALA A 169 -1.27 -18.03 11.79
N ARG A 170 -0.22 -17.37 11.34
CA ARG A 170 0.57 -16.42 12.13
C ARG A 170 0.24 -15.01 11.68
N LEU A 171 -0.14 -14.14 12.61
CA LEU A 171 -0.50 -12.76 12.28
C LEU A 171 0.29 -11.77 13.12
N LEU A 172 1.03 -10.88 12.45
CA LEU A 172 1.65 -9.72 13.07
C LEU A 172 0.86 -8.47 12.69
N ARG A 173 0.27 -7.81 13.68
CA ARG A 173 -0.32 -6.47 13.50
C ARG A 173 0.68 -5.39 13.91
N LEU A 174 0.82 -4.38 13.04
CA LEU A 174 1.64 -3.18 13.25
C LEU A 174 0.79 -1.93 13.05
N SER A 175 1.06 -0.87 13.80
CA SER A 175 0.54 0.45 13.49
C SER A 175 1.39 1.09 12.40
N TYR A 176 0.75 1.75 11.43
CA TYR A 176 1.44 2.61 10.48
C TYR A 176 2.15 3.76 11.18
N ASP A 177 1.57 4.29 12.26
CA ASP A 177 2.17 5.41 12.99
C ASP A 177 3.46 5.00 13.71
N ASP A 178 3.56 3.75 14.16
CA ASP A 178 4.83 3.24 14.71
C ASP A 178 5.93 3.25 13.64
N LEU A 179 5.58 3.03 12.37
CA LEU A 179 6.54 3.09 11.26
C LEU A 179 6.91 4.53 10.87
N LEU A 180 6.10 5.53 11.22
CA LEU A 180 6.42 6.93 10.93
C LEU A 180 7.44 7.51 11.89
N HIS A 181 7.35 7.18 13.18
CA HIS A 181 8.15 7.83 14.22
C HIS A 181 9.49 7.09 14.43
N PRO A 182 10.65 7.76 14.28
CA PRO A 182 11.96 7.11 14.37
C PRO A 182 12.14 6.20 15.61
N GLU A 183 11.71 6.69 16.78
CA GLU A 183 11.80 5.97 18.06
C GLU A 183 11.03 4.64 18.08
N ARG A 184 9.88 4.60 17.41
CA ARG A 184 8.99 3.41 17.36
C ARG A 184 9.28 2.52 16.16
N ARG A 185 9.80 3.11 15.07
CA ARG A 185 10.03 2.45 13.79
C ARG A 185 10.97 1.27 13.97
N ARG A 186 12.09 1.46 14.67
CA ARG A 186 13.07 0.39 14.91
C ARG A 186 12.43 -0.81 15.60
N ALA A 187 11.65 -0.58 16.65
CA ALA A 187 10.96 -1.65 17.37
C ALA A 187 9.95 -2.40 16.49
N ALA A 188 9.18 -1.67 15.67
CA ALA A 188 8.27 -2.28 14.70
C ALA A 188 9.03 -3.13 13.65
N LEU A 189 10.14 -2.63 13.13
CA LEU A 189 10.99 -3.35 12.17
C LEU A 189 11.64 -4.61 12.78
N ARG A 190 12.11 -4.57 14.03
CA ARG A 190 12.57 -5.76 14.77
C ARG A 190 11.48 -6.81 14.91
N ARG A 191 10.27 -6.38 15.27
CA ARG A 191 9.10 -7.28 15.36
C ARG A 191 8.81 -7.94 14.02
N MET A 192 8.92 -7.21 12.91
CA MET A 192 8.78 -7.78 11.56
C MET A 192 9.84 -8.82 11.27
N ALA A 193 11.12 -8.50 11.49
CA ALA A 193 12.25 -9.40 11.24
C ALA A 193 12.11 -10.69 12.05
N ASN A 194 11.86 -10.58 13.35
CA ASN A 194 11.63 -11.73 14.23
C ASN A 194 10.42 -12.56 13.78
N PHE A 195 9.33 -11.91 13.36
CA PHE A 195 8.13 -12.60 12.90
C PHE A 195 8.40 -13.45 11.66
N VAL A 196 9.22 -12.97 10.72
CA VAL A 196 9.60 -13.74 9.52
C VAL A 196 10.78 -14.69 9.76
N GLY A 197 11.25 -14.84 11.00
CA GLY A 197 12.36 -15.74 11.34
C GLY A 197 13.75 -15.20 10.99
N LEU A 198 13.87 -13.90 10.71
CA LEU A 198 15.14 -13.23 10.46
C LEU A 198 15.67 -12.70 11.81
N ALA A 199 16.40 -13.55 12.54
CA ALA A 199 17.07 -13.20 13.79
C ALA A 199 18.59 -13.36 13.64
N GLY A 200 19.40 -12.43 14.15
CA GLY A 200 20.86 -12.51 14.12
C GLY A 200 21.56 -11.15 14.26
N GLY A 201 22.88 -11.17 14.42
CA GLY A 201 23.70 -9.97 14.64
C GLY A 201 23.66 -8.93 13.51
N GLY A 202 23.26 -9.32 12.30
CA GLY A 202 23.11 -8.40 11.16
C GLY A 202 21.80 -7.60 11.14
N VAL A 203 20.82 -7.94 11.98
CA VAL A 203 19.47 -7.34 11.90
C VAL A 203 19.49 -5.84 12.19
N GLU A 204 20.25 -5.41 13.19
CA GLU A 204 20.31 -4.00 13.57
C GLU A 204 20.91 -3.13 12.48
N ARG A 205 22.03 -3.56 11.89
CA ARG A 205 22.68 -2.85 10.78
C ARG A 205 21.73 -2.71 9.59
N THR A 206 20.96 -3.75 9.29
CA THR A 206 20.00 -3.68 8.17
C THR A 206 18.80 -2.80 8.50
N ILE A 207 18.36 -2.77 9.76
CA ILE A 207 17.35 -1.80 10.22
C ILE A 207 17.88 -0.37 10.07
N ASP A 208 19.16 -0.12 10.37
CA ASP A 208 19.81 1.17 10.17
C ASP A 208 19.77 1.56 8.69
N CYS A 209 20.23 0.68 7.80
CA CYS A 209 20.24 0.92 6.36
C CYS A 209 18.82 1.16 5.80
N ALA A 210 17.85 0.33 6.20
CA ALA A 210 16.47 0.49 5.76
C ALA A 210 15.85 1.79 6.26
N THR A 211 16.18 2.23 7.47
CA THR A 211 15.72 3.49 8.05
C THR A 211 16.37 4.69 7.35
N ALA A 212 17.69 4.65 7.14
CA ALA A 212 18.41 5.69 6.40
C ALA A 212 17.88 5.86 4.97
N LEU A 213 17.57 4.76 4.28
CA LEU A 213 16.94 4.81 2.97
C LEU A 213 15.52 5.40 3.05
N ALA A 214 14.71 4.96 4.03
CA ALA A 214 13.36 5.45 4.26
C ALA A 214 13.30 6.97 4.54
N ASP A 215 14.30 7.49 5.24
CA ASP A 215 14.40 8.91 5.59
C ASP A 215 15.04 9.75 4.49
N ASN A 216 15.63 9.14 3.45
CA ASN A 216 16.19 9.86 2.32
C ASN A 216 15.05 10.37 1.41
N PRO A 217 14.79 11.70 1.36
CA PRO A 217 13.69 12.25 0.57
C PRO A 217 13.84 11.89 -0.92
N LYS A 218 15.07 11.95 -1.43
CA LYS A 218 15.41 11.63 -2.83
C LYS A 218 15.10 10.18 -3.21
N SER A 219 14.95 9.29 -2.23
CA SER A 219 14.63 7.87 -2.45
C SER A 219 13.14 7.58 -2.51
N HIS A 220 12.27 8.54 -2.15
CA HIS A 220 10.83 8.26 -2.00
C HIS A 220 9.92 9.26 -2.71
N ARG A 221 10.33 10.53 -2.82
CA ARG A 221 9.63 11.61 -3.53
C ARG A 221 10.63 12.71 -3.84
N ASP A 222 10.71 13.13 -5.10
CA ASP A 222 11.06 14.52 -5.36
C ASP A 222 9.94 15.37 -4.75
N ARG A 223 10.17 15.87 -3.53
CA ARG A 223 9.33 16.92 -2.97
C ARG A 223 9.61 18.13 -3.85
N HIS A 224 8.76 18.37 -4.84
CA HIS A 224 8.69 19.70 -5.43
C HIS A 224 8.52 20.68 -4.27
N ALA A 225 9.35 21.73 -4.26
CA ALA A 225 9.39 22.72 -3.19
C ALA A 225 7.95 23.12 -2.81
N GLU A 226 7.67 23.19 -1.52
CA GLU A 226 6.33 23.43 -0.93
C GLU A 226 5.59 24.54 -1.68
N ASP A 227 4.86 24.16 -2.72
CA ASP A 227 3.99 25.07 -3.44
C ASP A 227 2.76 25.20 -2.56
N SER A 228 2.51 26.42 -2.08
CA SER A 228 1.40 26.76 -1.16
C SER A 228 0.00 26.37 -1.66
N THR A 229 -0.08 25.84 -2.89
CA THR A 229 -1.27 25.37 -3.57
C THR A 229 -1.58 23.88 -3.34
N GLU A 230 -0.68 23.10 -2.72
CA GLU A 230 -0.90 21.68 -2.45
C GLU A 230 -1.77 21.39 -1.21
N VAL A 231 -2.70 20.44 -1.34
CA VAL A 231 -3.44 19.87 -0.21
C VAL A 231 -2.63 18.72 0.37
N THR A 232 -1.82 19.04 1.38
CA THR A 232 -0.94 18.07 2.04
C THR A 232 -1.71 17.19 3.04
N SER A 233 -2.76 17.72 3.68
CA SER A 233 -3.63 17.00 4.60
C SER A 233 -5.13 17.22 4.34
N LEU A 234 -5.96 16.34 4.91
CA LEU A 234 -7.41 16.49 4.84
C LEU A 234 -7.88 17.77 5.56
N ARG A 235 -7.22 18.14 6.66
CA ARG A 235 -7.51 19.40 7.37
C ARG A 235 -7.24 20.60 6.47
N ASP A 236 -6.18 20.56 5.68
CA ASP A 236 -5.87 21.62 4.71
C ASP A 236 -6.87 21.63 3.55
N ALA A 237 -7.43 20.46 3.20
CA ALA A 237 -8.49 20.37 2.18
C ALA A 237 -9.73 21.15 2.62
N TYR A 238 -10.19 20.94 3.85
CA TYR A 238 -11.42 21.56 4.38
C TYR A 238 -11.28 23.01 4.82
N ARG A 239 -10.10 23.47 5.25
CA ARG A 239 -9.88 24.90 5.58
C ARG A 239 -10.08 25.85 4.38
N ASN A 240 -10.20 25.26 3.20
CA ASN A 240 -9.94 25.88 1.93
C ASN A 240 -11.05 25.60 0.90
N ALA A 241 -12.01 24.75 1.26
CA ALA A 241 -13.25 24.48 0.53
C ALA A 241 -14.34 25.43 1.06
#